data_AF-A0A1I2NP37-F1
#
_entry.id   AF-A0A1I2NP37-F1
#
_cell.length_a   1.000
_cell.length_b   1.000
_cell.length_c   1.000
_cell.angle_alpha   90.00
_cell.angle_beta   90.00
_cell.angle_gamma   90.00
#
_symmetry.space_group_name_H-M   'P 1'
#
loop_
_entity.id
_entity.type
_entity.pdbx_description
1 polymer ?
#
loop_
_entity_poly.entity_id
_entity_poly.type
_entity_poly.pdbx_seq_one_letter_code
_entity_poly.pdbx_strand_id
1 'polypeptide(L)'
;MWHGTGPEGRNPWALARGAGQIIIGAGAVGGAIEADYLNGEIVLLGRLHGVPTPLNELLQRLANTFARERRAAGSLPVAELVRLADEAVAFVQEERVPRP
;
A
#
# COMPACT_ATOMS: atom_id res chain seq x y z
N MET A 1 -13.70 -20.07 2.30
CA MET A 1 -13.12 -20.57 3.56
C MET A 1 -12.02 -21.55 3.18
N TRP A 2 -10.76 -21.12 3.22
CA TRP A 2 -9.61 -21.95 2.84
C TRP A 2 -8.96 -22.47 4.12
N HIS A 3 -8.80 -23.79 4.24
CA HIS A 3 -8.18 -24.44 5.39
C HIS A 3 -6.82 -24.98 4.96
N GLY A 4 -5.77 -24.20 5.19
CA GLY A 4 -4.38 -24.67 5.04
C GLY A 4 -3.58 -24.24 6.26
N THR A 5 -3.34 -25.18 7.16
CA THR A 5 -2.37 -25.07 8.25
C THR A 5 -1.00 -25.38 7.70
N GLY A 6 -0.02 -24.50 7.92
CA GLY A 6 1.38 -24.80 7.66
C GLY A 6 1.88 -25.96 8.55
N PRO A 7 3.11 -26.48 8.29
CA PRO A 7 3.63 -27.71 8.88
C PRO A 7 3.77 -27.70 10.42
N GLU A 8 3.53 -26.57 11.08
CA GLU A 8 3.65 -26.43 12.54
C GLU A 8 2.32 -26.11 13.25
N GLY A 9 1.17 -26.23 12.57
CA GLY A 9 -0.16 -26.04 13.19
C GLY A 9 -0.47 -24.60 13.67
N ARG A 10 0.47 -23.66 13.52
CA ARG A 10 0.24 -22.23 13.75
C ARG A 10 -0.40 -21.61 12.51
N ASN A 11 -1.53 -20.94 12.70
CA ASN A 11 -2.12 -20.09 11.68
C ASN A 11 -1.35 -18.75 11.65
N PRO A 12 -0.52 -18.48 10.63
CA PRO A 12 0.27 -17.25 10.56
C PRO A 12 -0.61 -15.99 10.53
N TRP A 13 -1.88 -16.14 10.15
CA TRP A 13 -2.85 -15.05 10.06
C TRP A 13 -3.69 -14.88 11.34
N ALA A 14 -3.53 -15.74 12.35
CA ALA A 14 -4.25 -15.59 13.62
C ALA A 14 -3.72 -14.43 14.47
N LEU A 15 -2.44 -14.05 14.32
CA LEU A 15 -1.86 -12.89 14.99
C LEU A 15 -2.32 -11.55 14.40
N ALA A 16 -2.87 -11.55 13.18
CA ALA A 16 -3.35 -10.35 12.49
C ALA A 16 -4.80 -9.97 12.85
N ARG A 17 -5.56 -10.85 13.49
CA ARG A 17 -6.95 -10.57 13.90
C ARG A 17 -6.98 -10.00 15.32
N GLY A 18 -6.53 -8.76 15.49
CA GLY A 18 -6.62 -8.12 16.80
C GLY A 18 -6.04 -6.72 16.93
N ALA A 19 -5.19 -6.29 16.00
CA ALA A 19 -4.67 -4.93 16.00
C ALA A 19 -4.49 -4.48 14.55
N GLY A 20 -5.08 -3.32 14.20
CA GLY A 20 -4.91 -2.66 12.92
C GLY A 20 -3.49 -2.16 12.70
N GLN A 21 -2.54 -3.07 12.55
CA GLN A 21 -1.14 -2.79 12.24
C GLN A 21 -0.76 -3.56 10.98
N ILE A 22 -0.75 -2.84 9.85
CA ILE A 22 -0.03 -3.25 8.66
C ILE A 22 1.45 -3.11 9.01
N ILE A 23 2.06 -4.18 9.51
CA ILE A 23 3.52 -4.27 9.64
C ILE A 23 4.05 -4.77 8.30
N ILE A 24 4.64 -3.87 7.51
CA ILE A 24 5.69 -4.27 6.56
C ILE A 24 7.02 -4.09 7.30
N GLY A 25 7.84 -5.13 7.22
CA GLY A 25 8.93 -5.46 8.14
C GLY A 25 9.88 -4.33 8.51
N ALA A 26 10.20 -4.26 9.80
CA ALA A 26 11.43 -3.66 10.27
C ALA A 26 12.60 -4.55 9.84
N GLY A 27 13.43 -4.07 8.91
CA GLY A 27 14.66 -4.75 8.51
C GLY A 27 15.44 -3.97 7.46
N ALA A 28 16.64 -3.52 7.84
CA ALA A 28 17.74 -2.99 7.02
C ALA A 28 17.67 -1.52 6.52
N VAL A 29 18.84 -0.89 6.56
CA VAL A 29 19.14 0.47 6.11
C VAL A 29 18.75 0.60 4.63
N GLY A 30 17.68 1.35 4.33
CA GLY A 30 17.17 1.49 2.97
C GLY A 30 15.64 1.56 2.80
N GLY A 31 14.86 1.54 3.89
CA GLY A 31 13.40 1.38 3.89
C GLY A 31 12.54 2.34 3.05
N ALA A 32 13.09 3.41 2.47
CA ALA A 32 12.39 4.20 1.46
C ALA A 32 12.43 3.52 0.07
N ILE A 33 13.60 3.02 -0.34
CA ILE A 33 13.81 2.42 -1.67
C ILE A 33 13.10 1.06 -1.78
N GLU A 34 13.10 0.28 -0.69
CA GLU A 34 12.38 -1.00 -0.66
C GLU A 34 10.86 -0.80 -0.71
N ALA A 35 10.32 0.23 -0.03
CA ALA A 35 8.91 0.57 -0.10
C ALA A 35 8.50 1.03 -1.51
N ASP A 36 9.35 1.77 -2.21
CA ASP A 36 9.09 2.23 -3.58
C ASP A 36 9.02 1.07 -4.58
N TYR A 37 9.95 0.11 -4.43
CA TYR A 37 9.96 -1.11 -5.23
C TYR A 37 8.72 -1.98 -4.95
N LEU A 38 8.40 -2.21 -3.67
CA LEU A 38 7.24 -3.02 -3.25
C LEU A 38 5.89 -2.41 -3.67
N ASN A 39 5.74 -1.08 -3.59
CA ASN A 39 4.53 -0.41 -4.04
C ASN A 39 4.32 -0.59 -5.55
N GLY A 40 5.39 -0.56 -6.35
CA GLY A 40 5.31 -0.79 -7.78
C GLY A 40 4.89 -2.21 -8.17
N GLU A 41 5.38 -3.22 -7.45
CA GLU A 41 4.95 -4.62 -7.67
C GLU A 41 3.47 -4.82 -7.34
N ILE A 42 2.98 -4.22 -6.25
CA ILE A 42 1.54 -4.29 -5.89
C ILE A 42 0.68 -3.63 -6.97
N VAL A 43 1.11 -2.49 -7.51
CA VAL A 43 0.40 -1.82 -8.62
C VAL A 43 0.38 -2.70 -9.87
N LEU A 44 1.50 -3.32 -10.22
CA LEU A 44 1.58 -4.24 -11.36
C LEU A 44 0.63 -5.43 -11.20
N LEU A 45 0.65 -6.08 -10.03
CA LEU A 45 -0.24 -7.20 -9.72
C LEU A 45 -1.71 -6.77 -9.74
N GLY A 46 -2.04 -5.62 -9.17
CA GLY A 46 -3.39 -5.07 -9.21
C GLY A 46 -3.90 -4.91 -10.64
N ARG A 47 -3.08 -4.33 -11.54
CA ARG A 47 -3.41 -4.18 -12.96
C ARG A 47 -3.59 -5.51 -13.66
N LEU A 48 -2.70 -6.47 -13.43
CA LEU A 48 -2.79 -7.81 -14.03
C LEU A 48 -4.07 -8.54 -13.62
N HIS A 49 -4.56 -8.29 -12.41
CA HIS A 49 -5.74 -8.96 -11.85
C HIS A 49 -7.02 -8.11 -11.88
N GLY A 50 -7.00 -6.90 -12.47
CA GLY A 50 -8.15 -6.00 -12.50
C GLY A 50 -8.58 -5.49 -11.11
N VAL A 51 -7.66 -5.47 -10.15
CA VAL A 51 -7.87 -4.96 -8.79
C VAL A 51 -7.24 -3.57 -8.68
N PRO A 52 -8.04 -2.50 -8.50
CA PRO A 52 -7.53 -1.16 -8.24
C PRO A 52 -6.69 -1.12 -6.96
N THR A 53 -5.53 -0.46 -7.01
CA THR A 53 -4.59 -0.29 -5.90
C THR A 53 -4.28 1.20 -5.64
N PRO A 54 -5.31 2.05 -5.42
CA PRO A 54 -5.17 3.51 -5.44
C PRO A 54 -4.14 4.06 -4.46
N LEU A 55 -4.01 3.44 -3.29
CA LEU A 55 -3.03 3.84 -2.28
C LEU A 55 -1.60 3.52 -2.71
N ASN A 56 -1.35 2.33 -3.28
CA ASN A 56 -0.02 1.97 -3.78
C ASN A 56 0.36 2.82 -5.00
N GLU A 57 -0.59 3.15 -5.87
CA GLU A 57 -0.35 4.07 -6.98
C GLU A 57 -0.01 5.49 -6.48
N LEU A 58 -0.72 5.98 -5.46
CA LEU A 58 -0.40 7.27 -4.83
C LEU A 58 1.00 7.27 -4.23
N LEU A 59 1.33 6.25 -3.43
CA LEU A 59 2.65 6.14 -2.79
C LEU A 59 3.78 6.04 -3.82
N GLN A 60 3.59 5.24 -4.88
CA GLN A 60 4.55 5.14 -5.98
C GLN A 60 4.76 6.50 -6.67
N ARG A 61 3.69 7.28 -6.90
CA ARG A 61 3.81 8.63 -7.48
C ARG A 61 4.54 9.60 -6.55
N LEU A 62 4.20 9.62 -5.26
CA LEU A 62 4.84 10.50 -4.28
C LEU A 62 6.33 10.19 -4.13
N ALA A 63 6.68 8.91 -4.06
CA ALA A 63 8.05 8.44 -4.04
C ALA A 63 8.86 8.93 -5.26
N ASN A 64 8.34 8.70 -6.47
CA ASN A 64 8.96 9.15 -7.71
C ASN A 64 9.15 10.67 -7.74
N THR A 65 8.17 11.43 -7.26
CA THR A 65 8.27 12.89 -7.13
C THR A 65 9.36 13.29 -6.14
N PHE A 66 9.41 12.67 -4.96
CA PHE A 66 10.38 13.01 -3.92
C PHE A 66 11.81 12.66 -4.35
N ALA A 67 11.99 11.54 -5.05
CA ALA A 67 13.27 11.17 -5.63
C ALA A 67 13.73 12.18 -6.69
N ARG A 68 12.84 12.61 -7.59
CA ARG A 68 13.14 13.64 -8.61
C ARG A 68 13.46 15.00 -7.98
N GLU A 69 12.74 15.37 -6.93
CA GLU A 69 12.91 16.64 -6.21
C GLU A 69 14.03 16.58 -5.16
N ARG A 70 14.66 15.41 -4.96
CA ARG A 70 15.63 15.15 -3.87
C ARG A 70 15.11 15.56 -2.50
N ARG A 71 13.82 15.37 -2.27
CA ARG A 71 13.18 15.63 -0.98
C ARG A 71 13.42 14.47 -0.03
N ALA A 72 13.54 14.79 1.26
CA ALA A 72 13.70 13.78 2.29
C ALA A 72 12.46 12.89 2.37
N ALA A 73 12.67 11.59 2.53
CA ALA A 73 11.61 10.66 2.90
C ALA A 73 10.96 11.10 4.22
N GLY A 74 9.64 10.94 4.34
CA GLY A 74 8.89 11.39 5.52
C GLY A 74 8.72 12.91 5.66
N SER A 75 9.21 13.71 4.70
CA SER A 75 9.01 15.18 4.72
C SER A 75 7.58 15.63 4.36
N LEU A 76 6.72 14.70 3.92
CA LEU A 76 5.30 15.00 3.70
C LEU A 76 4.56 15.01 5.05
N PRO A 77 3.85 16.09 5.42
CA PRO A 77 3.03 16.08 6.61
C PRO A 77 1.97 14.97 6.55
N VAL A 78 1.76 14.27 7.67
CA VAL A 78 0.82 13.13 7.73
C VAL A 78 -0.60 13.56 7.35
N ALA A 79 -1.06 14.73 7.79
CA ALA A 79 -2.39 15.24 7.43
C ALA A 79 -2.57 15.40 5.91
N GLU A 80 -1.53 15.83 5.22
CA GLU A 80 -1.55 15.97 3.77
C GLU A 80 -1.52 14.61 3.07
N LEU A 81 -0.74 13.66 3.58
CA LEU A 81 -0.75 12.28 3.09
C LEU A 81 -2.13 11.63 3.23
N VAL A 82 -2.80 11.83 4.37
CA VAL A 82 -4.16 11.32 4.61
C VAL A 82 -5.16 11.94 3.63
N ARG A 83 -5.12 13.27 3.44
CA ARG A 83 -5.98 13.95 2.46
C ARG A 83 -5.83 13.37 1.05
N LEU A 84 -4.59 13.20 0.60
CA LEU A 84 -4.30 12.61 -0.72
C LEU A 84 -4.77 11.15 -0.82
N ALA A 85 -4.66 10.38 0.28
CA ALA A 85 -5.13 9.01 0.34
C ALA A 85 -6.66 8.91 0.22
N ASP A 86 -7.38 9.79 0.92
CA ASP A 86 -8.84 9.87 0.85
C ASP A 86 -9.31 10.19 -0.57
N GLU A 87 -8.65 11.15 -1.25
CA GLU A 87 -8.94 11.51 -2.64
C GLU A 87 -8.68 10.35 -3.61
N ALA A 88 -7.56 9.64 -3.43
CA ALA A 88 -7.22 8.49 -4.27
C ALA A 88 -8.24 7.35 -4.14
N VAL A 89 -8.78 7.13 -2.93
CA VAL A 89 -9.81 6.11 -2.70
C VAL A 89 -11.16 6.56 -3.24
N ALA A 90 -11.54 7.83 -3.04
CA ALA A 90 -12.81 8.37 -3.51
C ALA A 90 -12.98 8.24 -5.03
N PHE A 91 -11.92 8.51 -5.80
CA PHE A 91 -11.92 8.39 -7.26
C PHE A 91 -12.26 6.96 -7.74
N VAL A 92 -11.68 5.94 -7.10
CA VAL A 92 -11.95 4.53 -7.42
C VAL A 92 -13.37 4.11 -7.03
N GLN A 93 -13.91 4.67 -5.94
CA GLN A 93 -15.29 4.40 -5.55
C GLN A 93 -16.26 5.01 -6.56
N GLU A 94 -16.01 6.23 -7.01
CA GLU A 94 -16.85 6.91 -8.02
C GLU A 94 -16.87 6.16 -9.36
N GLU A 95 -15.72 5.68 -9.86
CA GLU A 95 -15.67 4.84 -11.07
C GLU A 95 -16.43 3.51 -10.93
N ARG A 96 -16.59 3.01 -9.71
CA ARG A 96 -17.30 1.75 -9.42
C ARG A 96 -18.80 1.93 -9.20
N VAL A 97 -19.27 3.15 -8.92
CA VAL A 97 -20.71 3.43 -8.84
C VAL A 97 -21.24 3.56 -10.27
N PRO A 98 -22.23 2.75 -10.69
CA PRO A 98 -22.83 2.90 -12.01
C PRO A 98 -23.48 4.29 -12.12
N ARG A 99 -23.07 5.07 -13.13
CA ARG A 99 -23.72 6.35 -13.44
C ARG A 99 -25.17 6.09 -13.87
N PRO A 100 -26.14 6.90 -13.39
CA PRO A 100 -27.55 6.76 -13.73
C PRO A 100 -27.83 6.97 -15.22
#